data_AF-A0A958A0S2-F1
#
_entry.id   AF-A0A958A0S2-F1
#
_cell.length_a   1.000
_cell.length_b   1.000
_cell.length_c   1.000
_cell.angle_alpha   90.00
_cell.angle_beta   90.00
_cell.angle_gamma   90.00
#
_symmetry.space_group_name_H-M   'P 1'
#
loop_
_entity.id
_entity.type
_entity.pdbx_description
1 polymer ?
#
loop_
_entity_poly.entity_id
_entity_poly.type
_entity_poly.pdbx_seq_one_letter_code
_entity_poly.pdbx_strand_id
1 'polypeptide(L)'
;MSGLLPVQYEQKLTFRLLVGYRWASLLPPLMVLVFSSLATMPLMFPVLLLAIGLTLGLTLAVTPLNRWLVQHPWLLGIDLLISIGLVWSTGLEQSPYYLYSLAPILASAFFFGIRGGVTAAAVYTLFYGLALLANILLTTPVNLSGALIQVMSFFLIGTIFGYPTRLLQRLFQAHTELAAKNDELSTRHRDLDLLRELSLAMQSSVDPAELQEIILQGLVEKMGYPRAVIGLYDESLDALTGWLVLAGNAAANGQIVPKLAHTDMASLKEETGPLARALKGRLTLEITDGEAPTGDAALNRRLIGGSHYLILPLILRQELVGIIMIDHLPLERRLSPAERHSLNHLAIHAGVALGSVRLCIDRARGAAVAAERHRMATDLHDQVSQALYGLAYGLEAARQLLAHEPRLQQLVTNLHQTAAEAQT
;
A
#
# COMPACT_ATOMS: atom_id res chain seq x y z
N MET A 1 -6.46 -15.75 -6.12
CA MET A 1 -6.99 -16.76 -7.08
C MET A 1 -7.43 -16.14 -8.42
N SER A 2 -6.79 -15.06 -8.89
CA SER A 2 -7.22 -14.26 -10.05
C SER A 2 -6.33 -14.36 -11.30
N GLY A 3 -5.25 -15.16 -11.27
CA GLY A 3 -4.31 -15.28 -12.40
C GLY A 3 -4.66 -16.36 -13.44
N LEU A 4 -5.59 -17.28 -13.15
CA LEU A 4 -5.91 -18.43 -14.02
C LEU A 4 -7.09 -18.20 -14.99
N LEU A 5 -7.94 -17.21 -14.70
CA LEU A 5 -9.12 -16.89 -15.50
C LEU A 5 -8.81 -16.30 -16.90
N PRO A 6 -7.83 -15.38 -17.08
CA PRO A 6 -7.60 -14.80 -18.41
C PRO A 6 -7.02 -15.81 -19.41
N VAL A 7 -6.13 -16.70 -18.97
CA VAL A 7 -5.48 -17.71 -19.83
C VAL A 7 -6.49 -18.72 -20.37
N GLN A 8 -7.43 -19.18 -19.54
CA GLN A 8 -8.46 -20.14 -19.98
C GLN A 8 -9.50 -19.52 -20.93
N TYR A 9 -9.79 -18.23 -20.77
CA TYR A 9 -10.69 -17.50 -21.66
C TYR A 9 -10.06 -17.29 -23.04
N GLU A 10 -8.78 -16.88 -23.10
CA GLU A 10 -8.05 -16.75 -24.36
C GLU A 10 -7.93 -18.08 -25.09
N GLN A 11 -7.55 -19.17 -24.41
CA GLN A 11 -7.42 -20.48 -25.03
C GLN A 11 -8.74 -20.96 -25.68
N LYS A 12 -9.89 -20.66 -25.08
CA LYS A 12 -11.19 -20.97 -25.66
C LYS A 12 -11.49 -20.13 -26.89
N LEU A 13 -11.15 -18.83 -26.88
CA LEU A 13 -11.35 -17.94 -28.02
C LEU A 13 -10.45 -18.35 -29.20
N THR A 14 -9.17 -18.62 -28.93
CA THR A 14 -8.20 -19.12 -29.91
C THR A 14 -8.65 -20.43 -30.55
N PHE A 15 -9.14 -21.38 -29.74
CA PHE A 15 -9.65 -22.65 -30.26
C PHE A 15 -10.90 -22.45 -31.12
N ARG A 16 -11.82 -21.56 -30.73
CA ARG A 16 -13.02 -21.22 -31.54
C ARG A 16 -12.65 -20.58 -32.87
N LEU A 17 -11.68 -19.66 -32.89
CA LEU A 17 -11.16 -19.08 -34.12
C LEU A 17 -10.58 -20.15 -35.05
N LEU A 18 -9.85 -21.12 -34.51
CA LEU A 18 -9.30 -22.23 -35.28
C LEU A 18 -10.36 -23.13 -35.90
N VAL A 19 -11.41 -23.45 -35.13
CA VAL A 19 -12.56 -24.21 -35.63
C VAL A 19 -13.29 -23.43 -36.73
N GLY A 20 -13.48 -22.12 -36.54
CA GLY A 20 -14.03 -21.23 -37.57
C GLY A 20 -13.20 -21.21 -38.85
N TYR A 21 -11.86 -21.15 -38.73
CA TYR A 21 -10.95 -21.26 -39.87
C TYR A 21 -11.12 -22.58 -40.61
N ARG A 22 -11.22 -23.71 -39.90
CA ARG A 22 -11.43 -25.03 -40.52
C ARG A 22 -12.73 -25.09 -41.31
N TRP A 23 -13.83 -24.58 -40.78
CA TRP A 23 -15.09 -24.50 -41.52
C TRP A 23 -14.97 -23.61 -42.77
N ALA A 24 -14.34 -22.43 -42.65
CA ALA A 24 -14.12 -21.55 -43.78
C ALA A 24 -13.22 -22.18 -44.86
N SER A 25 -12.21 -22.94 -44.45
CA SER A 25 -11.26 -23.61 -45.35
C SER A 25 -11.86 -24.76 -46.17
N LEU A 26 -13.09 -25.20 -45.86
CA LEU A 26 -13.83 -26.19 -46.65
C LEU A 26 -14.63 -25.56 -47.81
N LEU A 27 -14.70 -24.22 -47.89
CA LEU A 27 -15.36 -23.53 -49.00
C LEU A 27 -14.72 -23.82 -50.36
N PRO A 28 -13.38 -23.78 -50.57
CA PRO A 28 -12.79 -24.07 -51.86
C PRO A 28 -13.04 -25.51 -52.36
N PRO A 29 -12.85 -26.57 -51.55
CA PRO A 29 -13.24 -27.93 -51.97
C PRO A 29 -14.72 -28.07 -52.35
N LEU A 30 -15.61 -27.40 -51.61
CA LEU A 30 -17.04 -27.41 -51.89
C LEU A 30 -17.35 -26.70 -53.21
N MET A 31 -16.74 -25.54 -53.47
CA MET A 31 -16.88 -24.83 -54.74
C MET A 31 -16.40 -25.70 -55.90
N VAL A 32 -15.22 -26.31 -55.80
CA VAL A 32 -14.70 -27.18 -56.86
C VAL A 32 -15.65 -28.35 -57.11
N LEU A 33 -16.24 -28.96 -56.07
CA LEU A 33 -17.21 -30.04 -56.23
C LEU A 33 -18.53 -29.60 -56.90
N VAL A 34 -18.95 -28.35 -56.71
CA VAL A 34 -20.15 -27.79 -57.37
C VAL A 34 -19.89 -27.48 -58.85
N PHE A 35 -18.70 -26.98 -59.20
CA PHE A 35 -18.38 -26.52 -60.55
C PHE A 35 -17.68 -27.57 -61.44
N SER A 36 -17.18 -28.67 -60.87
CA SER A 36 -16.54 -29.75 -61.62
C SER A 36 -17.41 -31.02 -61.65
N SER A 37 -17.32 -31.78 -62.74
CA SER A 37 -18.02 -33.07 -62.81
C SER A 37 -17.32 -34.10 -61.92
N LEU A 38 -18.09 -34.86 -61.12
CA LEU A 38 -17.57 -35.91 -60.24
C LEU A 38 -16.74 -36.98 -60.98
N ALA A 39 -16.89 -37.09 -62.31
CA ALA A 39 -16.14 -38.01 -63.15
C ALA A 39 -14.63 -37.70 -63.23
N THR A 40 -14.22 -36.46 -62.95
CA THR A 40 -12.82 -36.03 -63.10
C THR A 40 -11.95 -36.35 -61.88
N MET A 41 -12.53 -36.45 -60.68
CA MET A 41 -11.80 -36.69 -59.42
C MET A 41 -12.65 -37.50 -58.41
N PRO A 42 -12.68 -38.84 -58.49
CA PRO A 42 -13.58 -39.69 -57.69
C PRO A 42 -13.32 -39.62 -56.17
N LEU A 43 -12.10 -39.25 -55.76
CA LEU A 43 -11.71 -39.14 -54.36
C LEU A 43 -12.16 -37.82 -53.71
N MET A 44 -12.64 -36.82 -54.44
CA MET A 44 -12.97 -35.51 -53.85
C MET A 44 -14.14 -35.53 -52.87
N PHE A 45 -15.22 -36.25 -53.20
CA PHE A 45 -16.41 -36.36 -52.35
C PHE A 45 -16.15 -37.11 -51.03
N PRO A 46 -15.52 -38.30 -51.01
CA PRO A 46 -15.24 -38.99 -49.76
C PRO A 46 -14.24 -38.23 -48.88
N VAL A 47 -13.26 -37.54 -49.48
CA VAL A 47 -12.31 -36.67 -48.75
C VAL A 47 -13.03 -35.48 -48.13
N LEU A 48 -14.04 -34.91 -48.80
CA LEU A 48 -14.86 -33.82 -48.25
C LEU A 48 -15.66 -34.27 -47.02
N LEU A 49 -16.32 -35.43 -47.11
CA LEU A 49 -17.07 -36.01 -45.99
C LEU A 49 -16.16 -36.30 -44.80
N LEU A 50 -14.95 -36.82 -45.05
CA LEU A 50 -13.96 -37.05 -44.00
C LEU A 50 -13.53 -35.73 -43.34
N ALA A 51 -13.22 -34.69 -44.13
CA ALA A 51 -12.80 -33.39 -43.61
C ALA A 51 -13.93 -32.68 -42.82
N ILE A 52 -15.19 -32.80 -43.26
CA ILE A 52 -16.36 -32.33 -42.52
C ILE A 52 -16.51 -33.10 -41.21
N GLY A 53 -16.42 -34.43 -41.25
CA GLY A 53 -16.52 -35.29 -40.06
C GLY A 53 -15.45 -34.97 -39.00
N LEU A 54 -14.19 -34.79 -39.44
CA LEU A 54 -13.10 -34.36 -38.57
C LEU A 54 -13.39 -32.99 -37.95
N THR A 55 -13.82 -32.02 -38.76
CA THR A 55 -14.10 -30.65 -38.28
C THR A 55 -15.30 -30.60 -37.34
N LEU A 56 -16.32 -31.41 -37.60
CA LEU A 56 -17.48 -31.57 -36.72
C LEU A 56 -17.08 -32.21 -35.39
N GLY A 57 -16.24 -33.24 -35.41
CA GLY A 57 -15.67 -33.85 -34.20
C GLY A 57 -14.91 -32.83 -33.35
N LEU A 58 -14.08 -31.99 -33.97
CA LEU A 58 -13.39 -30.89 -33.30
C LEU A 58 -14.36 -29.85 -32.71
N THR A 59 -15.47 -29.58 -33.40
CA THR A 59 -16.50 -28.62 -32.98
C THR A 59 -17.30 -29.13 -31.78
N LEU A 60 -17.62 -30.43 -31.74
CA LEU A 60 -18.36 -31.06 -30.64
C LEU A 60 -17.49 -31.28 -29.41
N ALA A 61 -16.18 -31.52 -29.60
CA ALA A 61 -15.23 -31.81 -28.53
C ALA A 61 -14.35 -30.61 -28.12
N VAL A 62 -14.79 -29.37 -28.34
CA VAL A 62 -13.99 -28.13 -28.12
C VAL A 62 -13.31 -28.09 -26.74
N THR A 63 -14.05 -28.39 -25.68
CA THR A 63 -13.56 -28.24 -24.30
C THR A 63 -12.58 -29.34 -23.86
N PRO A 64 -12.87 -30.65 -24.04
CA PRO A 64 -11.92 -31.70 -23.69
C PRO A 64 -10.68 -31.68 -24.60
N LEU A 65 -10.86 -31.42 -25.90
CA LEU A 65 -9.77 -31.49 -26.85
C LEU A 65 -8.76 -30.35 -26.69
N ASN A 66 -9.22 -29.14 -26.38
CA ASN A 66 -8.32 -28.02 -26.09
C ASN A 66 -7.39 -28.31 -24.91
N ARG A 67 -7.91 -28.92 -23.83
CA ARG A 67 -7.06 -29.33 -22.69
C ARG A 67 -6.07 -30.42 -23.08
N TRP A 68 -6.54 -31.39 -23.87
CA TRP A 68 -5.71 -32.50 -24.29
C TRP A 68 -4.57 -32.05 -25.20
N LEU A 69 -4.84 -31.12 -26.12
CA LEU A 69 -3.85 -30.52 -27.03
C LEU A 69 -2.74 -29.77 -26.31
N VAL A 70 -3.06 -29.03 -25.24
CA VAL A 70 -2.06 -28.34 -24.42
C VAL A 70 -1.20 -29.33 -23.64
N GLN A 71 -1.77 -30.42 -23.15
CA GLN A 71 -1.04 -31.45 -22.40
C GLN A 71 -0.21 -32.37 -23.30
N HIS A 72 -0.67 -32.63 -24.53
CA HIS A 72 -0.09 -33.59 -25.46
C HIS A 72 0.14 -32.93 -26.83
N PRO A 73 1.22 -32.15 -27.02
CA PRO A 73 1.48 -31.43 -28.27
C PRO A 73 1.64 -32.32 -29.51
N TRP A 74 1.99 -33.61 -29.32
CA TRP A 74 2.15 -34.59 -30.41
C TRP A 74 0.83 -34.87 -31.17
N LEU A 75 -0.33 -34.55 -30.59
CA LEU A 75 -1.63 -34.67 -31.26
C LEU A 75 -1.72 -33.78 -32.51
N LEU A 76 -1.04 -32.63 -32.51
CA LEU A 76 -0.91 -31.80 -33.71
C LEU A 76 -0.13 -32.50 -34.82
N GLY A 77 0.79 -33.41 -34.47
CA GLY A 77 1.50 -34.25 -35.44
C GLY A 77 0.58 -35.20 -36.21
N ILE A 78 -0.40 -35.80 -35.53
CA ILE A 78 -1.43 -36.63 -36.17
C ILE A 78 -2.28 -35.78 -37.11
N ASP A 79 -2.67 -34.60 -36.65
CA ASP A 79 -3.49 -33.67 -37.43
C ASP A 79 -2.75 -33.16 -38.68
N LEU A 80 -1.43 -32.87 -38.56
CA LEU A 80 -0.55 -32.58 -39.70
C LEU A 80 -0.52 -33.73 -40.70
N LEU A 81 -0.36 -34.97 -40.24
CA LEU A 81 -0.36 -36.16 -41.09
C LEU A 81 -1.68 -36.36 -41.83
N ILE A 82 -2.81 -36.21 -41.14
CA ILE A 82 -4.14 -36.29 -41.74
C ILE A 82 -4.30 -35.19 -42.80
N SER A 83 -3.95 -33.95 -42.48
CA SER A 83 -4.01 -32.82 -43.41
C SER A 83 -3.19 -33.04 -44.68
N ILE A 84 -1.99 -33.61 -44.56
CA ILE A 84 -1.11 -33.92 -45.70
C ILE A 84 -1.69 -35.06 -46.53
N GLY A 85 -2.26 -36.08 -45.88
CA GLY A 85 -2.95 -37.18 -46.55
C GLY A 85 -4.11 -36.70 -47.43
N LEU A 86 -4.93 -35.77 -46.92
CA LEU A 86 -6.05 -35.16 -47.69
C LEU A 86 -5.54 -34.42 -48.93
N VAL A 87 -4.46 -33.65 -48.77
CA VAL A 87 -3.85 -32.87 -49.85
C VAL A 87 -3.19 -33.79 -50.89
N TRP A 88 -2.44 -34.80 -50.46
CA TRP A 88 -1.81 -35.77 -51.36
C TRP A 88 -2.84 -36.57 -52.18
N SER A 89 -3.93 -37.02 -51.55
CA SER A 89 -5.00 -37.78 -52.24
C SER A 89 -5.79 -36.97 -53.27
N THR A 90 -5.66 -35.64 -53.26
CA THR A 90 -6.45 -34.72 -54.11
C THR A 90 -5.59 -33.89 -55.06
N GLY A 91 -4.35 -34.31 -55.31
CA GLY A 91 -3.48 -33.70 -56.33
C GLY A 91 -2.38 -32.79 -55.80
N LEU A 92 -2.05 -32.87 -54.50
CA LEU A 92 -0.92 -32.23 -53.80
C LEU A 92 -0.83 -30.70 -54.02
N GLU A 93 -0.24 -30.26 -55.13
CA GLU A 93 -0.01 -28.86 -55.47
C GLU A 93 -1.29 -28.11 -55.88
N GLN A 94 -2.21 -28.78 -56.58
CA GLN A 94 -3.49 -28.20 -57.03
C GLN A 94 -4.66 -28.59 -56.12
N SER A 95 -4.35 -29.15 -54.94
CA SER A 95 -5.38 -29.63 -54.03
C SER A 95 -6.29 -28.48 -53.57
N PRO A 96 -7.63 -28.62 -53.71
CA PRO A 96 -8.59 -27.67 -53.13
C PRO A 96 -8.49 -27.60 -51.59
N TYR A 97 -7.88 -28.60 -50.95
CA TYR A 97 -7.73 -28.71 -49.50
C TYR A 97 -6.47 -28.02 -48.96
N TYR A 98 -5.74 -27.26 -49.80
CA TYR A 98 -4.55 -26.53 -49.36
C TYR A 98 -4.83 -25.64 -48.13
N LEU A 99 -5.88 -24.82 -48.15
CA LEU A 99 -6.23 -23.98 -47.00
C LEU A 99 -6.59 -24.81 -45.75
N TYR A 100 -7.28 -25.95 -45.94
CA TYR A 100 -7.61 -26.85 -44.83
C TYR A 100 -6.35 -27.40 -44.16
N SER A 101 -5.32 -27.68 -44.96
CA SER A 101 -4.07 -28.25 -44.49
C SER A 101 -3.18 -27.31 -43.67
N LEU A 102 -3.45 -26.00 -43.73
CA LEU A 102 -2.76 -24.99 -42.94
C LEU A 102 -3.27 -24.92 -41.49
N ALA A 103 -4.45 -25.50 -41.20
CA ALA A 103 -5.08 -25.41 -39.87
C ALA A 103 -4.20 -25.95 -38.72
N PRO A 104 -3.46 -27.07 -38.85
CA PRO A 104 -2.58 -27.56 -37.78
C PRO A 104 -1.33 -26.66 -37.58
N ILE A 105 -0.82 -26.04 -38.66
CA ILE A 105 0.28 -25.07 -38.58
C ILE A 105 -0.18 -23.82 -37.84
N LEU A 106 -1.37 -23.32 -38.18
CA LEU A 106 -2.01 -22.20 -37.52
C LEU A 106 -2.29 -22.50 -36.03
N ALA A 107 -2.75 -23.72 -35.73
CA ALA A 107 -2.94 -24.17 -34.35
C ALA A 107 -1.63 -24.15 -33.57
N SER A 108 -0.56 -24.72 -34.13
CA SER A 108 0.74 -24.72 -33.47
C SER A 108 1.28 -23.29 -33.24
N ALA A 109 1.09 -22.40 -34.21
CA ALA A 109 1.47 -20.99 -34.09
C ALA A 109 0.69 -20.27 -32.98
N PHE A 110 -0.60 -20.53 -32.85
CA PHE A 110 -1.43 -19.91 -31.82
C PHE A 110 -1.19 -20.48 -30.41
N PHE A 111 -1.00 -21.79 -30.26
CA PHE A 111 -0.84 -22.41 -28.94
C PHE A 111 0.60 -22.31 -28.41
N PHE A 112 1.60 -22.38 -29.30
CA PHE A 112 3.02 -22.46 -28.91
C PHE A 112 3.86 -21.30 -29.49
N GLY A 113 3.21 -20.28 -30.03
CA GLY A 113 3.84 -19.10 -30.60
C GLY A 113 4.68 -19.40 -31.83
N ILE A 114 5.64 -18.51 -32.12
CA ILE A 114 6.54 -18.61 -33.27
C ILE A 114 7.29 -19.96 -33.31
N ARG A 115 7.75 -20.46 -32.15
CA ARG A 115 8.48 -21.75 -32.10
C ARG A 115 7.59 -22.90 -32.55
N GLY A 116 6.35 -22.96 -32.04
CA GLY A 116 5.36 -23.94 -32.48
C GLY A 116 5.07 -23.87 -33.96
N GLY A 117 4.71 -22.68 -34.44
CA GLY A 117 4.40 -22.45 -35.85
C GLY A 117 5.53 -22.88 -36.78
N VAL A 118 6.78 -22.50 -36.48
CA VAL A 118 7.97 -22.88 -37.26
C VAL A 118 8.23 -24.39 -37.19
N THR A 119 8.09 -25.03 -36.02
CA THR A 119 8.27 -26.49 -35.91
C THR A 119 7.20 -27.26 -36.68
N ALA A 120 5.94 -26.84 -36.63
CA ALA A 120 4.87 -27.45 -37.39
C ALA A 120 5.07 -27.26 -38.90
N ALA A 121 5.50 -26.07 -39.34
CA ALA A 121 5.85 -25.82 -40.73
C ALA A 121 7.02 -26.71 -41.21
N ALA A 122 8.04 -26.91 -40.38
CA ALA A 122 9.17 -27.79 -40.71
C ALA A 122 8.74 -29.26 -40.82
N VAL A 123 7.93 -29.76 -39.89
CA VAL A 123 7.37 -31.12 -39.93
C VAL A 123 6.44 -31.30 -41.13
N TYR A 124 5.58 -30.32 -41.41
CA TYR A 124 4.70 -30.33 -42.57
C TYR A 124 5.51 -30.35 -43.87
N THR A 125 6.57 -29.55 -43.96
CA THR A 125 7.48 -29.51 -45.12
C THR A 125 8.15 -30.87 -45.37
N LEU A 126 8.57 -31.56 -44.31
CA LEU A 126 9.16 -32.90 -44.42
C LEU A 126 8.19 -33.91 -45.03
N PHE A 127 6.96 -33.98 -44.50
CA PHE A 127 5.93 -34.88 -45.02
C PHE A 127 5.45 -34.50 -46.42
N TYR A 128 5.33 -33.20 -46.69
CA TYR A 128 5.01 -32.68 -48.02
C TYR A 128 6.10 -33.07 -49.04
N GLY A 129 7.38 -32.95 -48.68
CA GLY A 129 8.50 -33.40 -49.51
C GLY A 129 8.49 -34.91 -49.76
N LEU A 130 8.10 -35.71 -48.75
CA LEU A 130 7.94 -37.16 -48.91
C LEU A 130 6.78 -37.52 -49.85
N ALA A 131 5.66 -36.80 -49.76
CA ALA A 131 4.53 -36.94 -50.68
C ALA A 131 4.89 -36.53 -52.12
N LEU A 132 5.72 -35.49 -52.27
CA LEU A 132 6.25 -35.04 -53.55
C LEU A 132 7.20 -36.09 -54.16
N LEU A 133 8.09 -36.67 -53.35
CA LEU A 133 8.97 -37.77 -53.78
C LEU A 133 8.17 -39.01 -54.20
N ALA A 134 7.11 -39.37 -53.47
CA ALA A 134 6.22 -40.45 -53.85
C ALA A 134 5.54 -40.18 -55.21
N ASN A 135 5.12 -38.95 -55.47
CA ASN A 135 4.55 -38.54 -56.76
C ASN A 135 5.56 -38.63 -57.91
N ILE A 136 6.81 -38.22 -57.69
CA ILE A 136 7.90 -38.40 -58.67
C ILE A 136 8.08 -39.88 -58.99
N LEU A 137 8.09 -40.77 -57.97
CA LEU A 137 8.20 -42.21 -58.17
C LEU A 137 7.00 -42.80 -58.92
N LEU A 138 5.80 -42.25 -58.70
CA LEU A 138 4.56 -42.64 -59.37
C LEU A 138 4.38 -41.98 -60.75
N THR A 139 5.39 -41.29 -61.28
CA THR A 139 5.40 -40.61 -62.59
C THR A 139 4.28 -39.57 -62.78
N THR A 140 3.76 -39.00 -61.69
CA THR A 140 2.80 -37.90 -61.79
C THR A 140 3.54 -36.58 -62.02
N PRO A 141 2.98 -35.65 -62.82
CA PRO A 141 3.61 -34.36 -63.07
C PRO A 141 3.69 -33.55 -61.77
N VAL A 142 4.87 -32.99 -61.48
CA VAL A 142 5.16 -32.18 -60.28
C VAL A 142 5.65 -30.80 -60.70
N ASN A 143 5.11 -29.74 -60.11
CA ASN A 143 5.52 -28.36 -60.34
C ASN A 143 6.38 -27.84 -59.17
N LEU A 144 7.71 -27.97 -59.35
CA LEU A 144 8.73 -27.49 -58.40
C LEU A 144 8.54 -26.04 -57.95
N SER A 145 8.06 -25.16 -58.83
CA SER A 145 7.81 -23.75 -58.47
C SER A 145 6.64 -23.58 -57.51
N GLY A 146 5.56 -24.36 -57.70
CA GLY A 146 4.40 -24.38 -56.81
C GLY A 146 4.75 -24.98 -55.45
N ALA A 147 5.48 -26.09 -55.45
CA ALA A 147 5.99 -26.71 -54.23
C ALA A 147 6.84 -25.73 -53.39
N LEU A 148 7.74 -24.97 -54.02
CA LEU A 148 8.56 -23.98 -53.34
C LEU A 148 7.73 -22.87 -52.69
N ILE A 149 6.72 -22.35 -53.41
CA ILE A 149 5.80 -21.33 -52.88
C ILE A 149 5.01 -21.84 -51.68
N GLN A 150 4.55 -23.11 -51.71
CA GLN A 150 3.83 -23.71 -50.59
C GLN A 150 4.72 -23.88 -49.36
N VAL A 151 5.95 -24.38 -49.54
CA VAL A 151 6.93 -24.48 -48.44
C VAL A 151 7.17 -23.11 -47.81
N MET A 152 7.41 -22.07 -48.61
CA MET A 152 7.57 -20.70 -48.10
C MET A 152 6.32 -20.20 -47.36
N SER A 153 5.13 -20.52 -47.87
CA SER A 153 3.87 -20.16 -47.23
C SER A 153 3.71 -20.81 -45.84
N PHE A 154 4.11 -22.08 -45.66
CA PHE A 154 4.04 -22.75 -44.36
C PHE A 154 4.86 -22.02 -43.30
N PHE A 155 6.10 -21.65 -43.62
CA PHE A 155 6.97 -20.90 -42.71
C PHE A 155 6.48 -19.46 -42.47
N LEU A 156 5.95 -18.80 -43.49
CA LEU A 156 5.40 -17.45 -43.37
C LEU A 156 4.19 -17.44 -42.43
N ILE A 157 3.25 -18.38 -42.61
CA ILE A 157 2.05 -18.51 -41.77
C ILE A 157 2.43 -18.86 -40.33
N GLY A 158 3.32 -19.84 -40.13
CA GLY A 158 3.78 -20.22 -38.80
C GLY A 158 4.44 -19.05 -38.05
N THR A 159 5.16 -18.18 -38.76
CA THR A 159 5.84 -17.02 -38.16
C THR A 159 4.90 -15.85 -37.92
N ILE A 160 4.12 -15.44 -38.92
CA ILE A 160 3.22 -14.28 -38.84
C ILE A 160 2.15 -14.49 -37.79
N PHE A 161 1.52 -15.67 -37.74
CA PHE A 161 0.45 -15.92 -36.78
C PHE A 161 0.98 -16.26 -35.38
N GLY A 162 2.25 -16.67 -35.25
CA GLY A 162 2.88 -16.92 -33.95
C GLY A 162 3.32 -15.65 -33.20
N TYR A 163 3.50 -14.52 -33.89
CA TYR A 163 3.96 -13.26 -33.29
C TYR A 163 2.87 -12.52 -32.49
N PRO A 164 1.64 -12.30 -32.99
CA PRO A 164 0.55 -11.66 -32.26
C PRO A 164 0.25 -12.32 -30.92
N THR A 165 0.29 -13.66 -30.85
CA THR A 165 0.09 -14.38 -29.59
C THR A 165 1.11 -13.98 -28.52
N ARG A 166 2.39 -13.85 -28.90
CA ARG A 166 3.44 -13.41 -27.95
C ARG A 166 3.26 -11.97 -27.53
N LEU A 167 2.90 -11.09 -28.46
CA LEU A 167 2.64 -9.68 -28.15
C LEU A 167 1.46 -9.55 -27.18
N LEU A 168 0.38 -10.27 -27.44
CA LEU A 168 -0.82 -10.26 -26.61
C LEU A 168 -0.52 -10.75 -25.19
N GLN A 169 0.21 -11.86 -25.04
CA GLN A 169 0.66 -12.35 -23.73
C GLN A 169 1.52 -11.33 -22.98
N ARG A 170 2.47 -10.67 -23.66
CA ARG A 170 3.31 -9.62 -23.04
C ARG A 170 2.50 -8.40 -22.63
N LEU A 171 1.53 -7.98 -23.44
CA LEU A 171 0.64 -6.87 -23.12
C LEU A 171 -0.21 -7.18 -21.90
N PHE A 172 -0.80 -8.37 -21.81
CA PHE A 172 -1.57 -8.76 -20.64
C PHE A 172 -0.72 -8.85 -19.38
N GLN A 173 0.47 -9.46 -19.46
CA GLN A 173 1.40 -9.50 -18.33
C GLN A 173 1.76 -8.09 -17.84
N ALA A 174 2.14 -7.20 -18.77
CA ALA A 174 2.43 -5.81 -18.45
C ALA A 174 1.23 -5.10 -17.82
N HIS A 175 0.02 -5.28 -18.36
CA HIS A 175 -1.20 -4.70 -17.78
C HIS A 175 -1.48 -5.22 -16.36
N THR A 176 -1.33 -6.52 -16.12
CA THR A 176 -1.54 -7.09 -14.78
C THR A 176 -0.50 -6.62 -13.78
N GLU A 177 0.75 -6.48 -14.21
CA GLU A 177 1.83 -5.95 -13.36
C GLU A 177 1.59 -4.46 -13.06
N LEU A 178 1.19 -3.67 -14.06
CA LEU A 178 0.88 -2.25 -13.87
C LEU A 178 -0.29 -2.07 -12.92
N ALA A 179 -1.35 -2.89 -13.07
CA ALA A 179 -2.50 -2.85 -12.17
C ALA A 179 -2.10 -3.16 -10.73
N ALA A 180 -1.30 -4.21 -10.51
CA ALA A 180 -0.81 -4.57 -9.18
C ALA A 180 0.06 -3.46 -8.56
N LYS A 181 0.96 -2.85 -9.33
CA LYS A 181 1.79 -1.72 -8.86
C LYS A 181 0.97 -0.48 -8.58
N ASN A 182 -0.04 -0.20 -9.39
CA ASN A 182 -0.93 0.93 -9.17
C ASN A 182 -1.77 0.76 -7.90
N ASP A 183 -2.26 -0.45 -7.64
CA ASP A 183 -2.96 -0.77 -6.40
C ASP A 183 -2.03 -0.60 -5.18
N GLU A 184 -0.79 -1.10 -5.25
CA GLU A 184 0.21 -0.92 -4.18
C GLU A 184 0.53 0.57 -3.93
N LEU A 185 0.73 1.36 -4.99
CA LEU A 185 0.98 2.80 -4.87
C LEU A 185 -0.22 3.54 -4.29
N SER A 186 -1.44 3.17 -4.69
CA SER A 186 -2.68 3.74 -4.16
C SER A 186 -2.82 3.50 -2.66
N THR A 187 -2.49 2.29 -2.19
CA THR A 187 -2.46 1.97 -0.75
C THR A 187 -1.41 2.81 -0.02
N ARG A 188 -0.17 2.87 -0.51
CA ARG A 188 0.89 3.67 0.13
C ARG A 188 0.59 5.16 0.14
N HIS A 189 -0.03 5.69 -0.92
CA HIS A 189 -0.44 7.09 -0.99
C HIS A 189 -1.50 7.39 0.06
N ARG A 190 -2.50 6.51 0.22
CA ARG A 190 -3.52 6.63 1.25
C ARG A 190 -2.92 6.63 2.66
N ASP A 191 -1.97 5.74 2.93
CA ASP A 191 -1.30 5.68 4.23
C ASP A 191 -0.55 6.98 4.55
N LEU A 192 0.14 7.56 3.56
CA LEU A 192 0.83 8.84 3.70
C LEU A 192 -0.15 10.01 3.89
N ASP A 193 -1.27 10.03 3.18
CA ASP A 193 -2.30 11.05 3.33
C ASP A 193 -2.90 11.03 4.75
N LEU A 194 -3.16 9.84 5.30
CA LEU A 194 -3.64 9.69 6.68
C LEU A 194 -2.61 10.23 7.69
N LEU A 195 -1.33 9.86 7.54
CA LEU A 195 -0.26 10.39 8.39
C LEU A 195 -0.14 11.91 8.29
N ARG A 196 -0.24 12.46 7.09
CA ARG A 196 -0.19 13.91 6.85
C ARG A 196 -1.36 14.63 7.49
N GLU A 197 -2.57 14.12 7.33
CA GLU A 197 -3.79 14.72 7.91
C GLU A 197 -3.72 14.72 9.44
N LEU A 198 -3.28 13.61 10.05
CA LEU A 198 -3.05 13.54 11.49
C LEU A 198 -1.97 14.51 11.95
N SER A 199 -0.85 14.60 11.22
CA SER A 199 0.20 15.56 11.53
C SER A 199 -0.28 17.01 11.46
N LEU A 200 -1.15 17.35 10.51
CA LEU A 200 -1.70 18.70 10.39
C LEU A 200 -2.65 19.02 11.55
N ALA A 201 -3.55 18.09 11.89
CA ALA A 201 -4.45 18.25 13.03
C ALA A 201 -3.70 18.42 14.36
N MET A 202 -2.60 17.67 14.54
CA MET A 202 -1.74 17.80 15.71
C MET A 202 -1.06 19.17 15.83
N GLN A 203 -0.67 19.78 14.70
CA GLN A 203 0.04 21.07 14.71
C GLN A 203 -0.89 22.27 14.97
N SER A 204 -2.20 22.13 14.76
CA SER A 204 -3.16 23.22 14.97
C SER A 204 -3.70 23.34 16.40
N SER A 205 -3.50 22.32 17.25
CA SER A 205 -4.02 22.36 18.62
C SER A 205 -3.08 23.12 19.56
N VAL A 206 -3.68 23.84 20.52
CA VAL A 206 -2.97 24.67 21.52
C VAL A 206 -3.12 24.10 22.93
N ASP A 207 -3.95 23.07 23.11
CA ASP A 207 -4.19 22.41 24.39
C ASP A 207 -3.62 20.98 24.36
N PRO A 208 -2.73 20.59 25.30
CA PRO A 208 -2.22 19.24 25.41
C PRO A 208 -3.33 18.18 25.49
N ALA A 209 -4.44 18.47 26.17
CA ALA A 209 -5.54 17.53 26.34
C ALA A 209 -6.27 17.26 25.01
N GLU A 210 -6.63 18.33 24.29
CA GLU A 210 -7.23 18.23 22.96
C GLU A 210 -6.29 17.49 21.99
N LEU A 211 -5.00 17.79 22.04
CA LEU A 211 -4.00 17.13 21.20
C LEU A 211 -3.88 15.63 21.50
N GLN A 212 -3.92 15.23 22.77
CA GLN A 212 -3.99 13.82 23.16
C GLN A 212 -5.22 13.11 22.57
N GLU A 213 -6.39 13.75 22.61
CA GLU A 213 -7.62 13.20 22.03
C GLU A 213 -7.50 13.02 20.51
N ILE A 214 -6.97 14.02 19.79
CA ILE A 214 -6.73 13.94 18.34
C ILE A 214 -5.80 12.76 17.99
N ILE A 215 -4.70 12.60 18.76
CA ILE A 215 -3.74 11.51 18.55
C ILE A 215 -4.41 10.15 18.73
N LEU A 216 -5.15 9.97 19.83
CA LEU A 216 -5.81 8.70 20.11
C LEU A 216 -6.92 8.39 19.11
N GLN A 217 -7.73 9.39 18.75
CA GLN A 217 -8.77 9.23 17.74
C GLN A 217 -8.17 8.85 16.38
N GLY A 218 -7.04 9.45 16.00
CA GLY A 218 -6.29 9.07 14.81
C GLY A 218 -5.82 7.62 14.83
N LEU A 219 -5.26 7.15 15.95
CA LEU A 219 -4.81 5.77 16.11
C LEU A 219 -5.96 4.76 16.07
N VAL A 220 -7.06 5.05 16.76
CA VAL A 220 -8.17 4.10 16.91
C VAL A 220 -9.13 4.14 15.72
N GLU A 221 -9.58 5.31 15.31
CA GLU A 221 -10.62 5.45 14.27
C GLU A 221 -10.04 5.45 12.86
N LYS A 222 -8.90 6.14 12.63
CA LYS A 222 -8.32 6.26 11.28
C LYS A 222 -7.34 5.13 10.96
N MET A 223 -6.47 4.77 11.90
CA MET A 223 -5.50 3.68 11.70
C MET A 223 -6.04 2.30 12.11
N GLY A 224 -7.20 2.25 12.77
CA GLY A 224 -7.90 0.99 13.08
C GLY A 224 -7.25 0.19 14.20
N TYR A 225 -6.43 0.80 15.06
CA TYR A 225 -5.89 0.10 16.22
C TYR A 225 -6.99 -0.14 17.27
N PRO A 226 -7.04 -1.32 17.91
CA PRO A 226 -8.18 -1.65 18.78
C PRO A 226 -8.27 -0.77 20.01
N ARG A 227 -7.11 -0.37 20.56
CA ARG A 227 -7.03 0.51 21.74
C ARG A 227 -5.66 1.14 21.83
N ALA A 228 -5.67 2.41 22.24
CA ALA A 228 -4.48 3.22 22.44
C ALA A 228 -4.56 4.00 23.75
N VAL A 229 -3.40 4.22 24.35
CA VAL A 229 -3.20 4.94 25.61
C VAL A 229 -2.10 5.96 25.41
N ILE A 230 -2.25 7.16 25.96
CA ILE A 230 -1.22 8.20 25.94
C ILE A 230 -1.00 8.71 27.36
N GLY A 231 0.25 8.99 27.72
CA GLY A 231 0.64 9.60 28.99
C GLY A 231 1.70 10.67 28.76
N LEU A 232 1.65 11.76 29.52
CA LEU A 232 2.62 12.85 29.45
C LEU A 232 3.66 12.68 30.55
N TYR A 233 4.90 13.02 30.28
CA TYR A 233 5.97 12.96 31.28
C TYR A 233 6.11 14.31 31.97
N ASP A 234 5.92 14.37 33.28
CA ASP A 234 6.20 15.55 34.08
C ASP A 234 7.63 15.47 34.65
N GLU A 235 8.45 16.46 34.31
CA GLU A 235 9.86 16.52 34.71
C GLU A 235 10.01 16.85 36.21
N SER A 236 9.08 17.62 36.76
CA SER A 236 9.13 18.03 38.18
C SER A 236 8.83 16.88 39.13
N LEU A 237 7.98 15.94 38.68
CA LEU A 237 7.57 14.77 39.45
C LEU A 237 8.37 13.51 39.09
N ASP A 238 9.21 13.59 38.04
CA ASP A 238 9.87 12.46 37.37
C ASP A 238 8.90 11.29 37.13
N ALA A 239 7.77 11.60 36.50
CA ALA A 239 6.68 10.65 36.40
C ALA A 239 5.74 10.90 35.22
N LEU A 240 5.11 9.82 34.75
CA LEU A 240 4.03 9.92 33.76
C LEU A 240 2.70 10.33 34.43
N THR A 241 2.11 11.40 33.92
CA THR A 241 0.85 12.01 34.34
C THR A 241 -0.08 12.21 33.14
N GLY A 242 -1.30 12.69 33.38
CA GLY A 242 -2.22 13.09 32.30
C GLY A 242 -2.58 11.95 31.34
N TRP A 243 -2.90 10.78 31.89
CA TRP A 243 -3.20 9.59 31.11
C TRP A 243 -4.56 9.69 30.42
N LEU A 244 -4.63 9.33 29.14
CA LEU A 244 -5.87 9.26 28.37
C LEU A 244 -5.91 7.94 27.58
N VAL A 245 -7.09 7.32 27.53
CA VAL A 245 -7.31 6.00 26.93
C VAL A 245 -8.48 6.08 25.95
N LEU A 246 -8.30 5.50 24.77
CA LEU A 246 -9.37 5.32 23.79
C LEU A 246 -9.37 3.88 23.29
N ALA A 247 -10.55 3.26 23.27
CA ALA A 247 -10.77 1.92 22.73
C ALA A 247 -11.81 1.99 21.60
N GLY A 248 -11.54 1.27 20.50
CA GLY A 248 -12.44 1.19 19.36
C GLY A 248 -13.59 0.23 19.57
N ASN A 249 -14.63 0.35 18.75
CA ASN A 249 -15.88 -0.41 18.85
C ASN A 249 -15.69 -1.94 18.82
N ALA A 250 -14.60 -2.44 18.22
CA ALA A 250 -14.31 -3.89 18.16
C ALA A 250 -13.81 -4.49 19.48
N ALA A 251 -13.24 -3.67 20.38
CA ALA A 251 -12.82 -4.09 21.72
C ALA A 251 -13.99 -4.06 22.73
N ALA A 252 -15.14 -3.50 22.35
CA ALA A 252 -16.31 -3.37 23.19
C ALA A 252 -17.15 -4.66 23.21
N ASN A 253 -16.61 -5.73 23.80
CA ASN A 253 -17.42 -6.85 24.32
C ASN A 253 -18.21 -6.39 25.57
N GLY A 254 -19.13 -5.43 25.38
CA GLY A 254 -20.13 -5.03 26.37
C GLY A 254 -19.63 -4.19 27.56
N GLN A 255 -18.34 -3.88 27.66
CA GLN A 255 -17.82 -2.93 28.66
C GLN A 255 -17.54 -1.58 28.00
N ILE A 256 -18.42 -0.62 28.26
CA ILE A 256 -18.18 0.81 27.99
C ILE A 256 -16.98 1.21 28.85
N VAL A 257 -15.80 1.34 28.24
CA VAL A 257 -14.65 1.92 28.94
C VAL A 257 -14.86 3.43 28.94
N PRO A 258 -15.07 4.08 30.09
CA PRO A 258 -15.29 5.52 30.14
C PRO A 258 -14.08 6.26 29.55
N LYS A 259 -14.34 7.38 28.87
CA LYS A 259 -13.34 8.42 28.52
C LYS A 259 -12.65 8.80 29.84
N LEU A 260 -11.51 8.19 30.14
CA LEU A 260 -10.86 8.35 31.44
C LEU A 260 -10.32 9.78 31.53
N ALA A 261 -10.88 10.54 32.47
CA ALA A 261 -10.52 11.92 32.75
C ALA A 261 -9.09 12.00 33.34
N HIS A 262 -8.46 13.15 33.11
CA HIS A 262 -7.07 13.55 33.39
C HIS A 262 -6.48 13.31 34.81
N THR A 263 -7.18 12.61 35.71
CA THR A 263 -7.00 12.78 37.17
C THR A 263 -6.70 11.50 37.96
N ASP A 264 -6.70 10.30 37.35
CA ASP A 264 -6.80 9.04 38.13
C ASP A 264 -5.57 8.10 38.11
N MET A 265 -4.41 8.54 37.62
CA MET A 265 -3.23 7.67 37.59
C MET A 265 -2.10 8.24 38.42
N ALA A 266 -1.70 7.45 39.41
CA ALA A 266 -0.57 7.68 40.28
C ALA A 266 0.68 7.99 39.44
N SER A 267 1.42 9.01 39.89
CA SER A 267 2.76 9.36 39.43
C SER A 267 3.63 8.10 39.40
N LEU A 268 3.95 7.63 38.19
CA LEU A 268 4.84 6.49 37.96
C LEU A 268 6.29 6.91 38.28
N LYS A 269 6.71 6.69 39.52
CA LYS A 269 8.13 6.79 39.94
C LYS A 269 8.89 5.47 39.83
N GLU A 270 8.25 4.38 39.37
CA GLU A 270 8.82 3.04 39.46
C GLU A 270 9.84 2.71 38.35
N GLU A 271 10.99 2.21 38.78
CA GLU A 271 12.18 1.93 37.96
C GLU A 271 12.12 0.61 37.18
N THR A 272 11.06 -0.18 37.33
CA THR A 272 11.02 -1.58 36.87
C THR A 272 9.90 -1.85 35.87
N GLY A 273 10.23 -2.54 34.78
CA GLY A 273 9.29 -3.01 33.76
C GLY A 273 9.59 -2.51 32.34
N PRO A 274 8.89 -3.02 31.31
CA PRO A 274 8.99 -2.57 29.92
C PRO A 274 8.79 -1.07 29.75
N LEU A 275 7.88 -0.46 30.52
CA LEU A 275 7.63 0.98 30.47
C LEU A 275 8.86 1.78 30.89
N ALA A 276 9.48 1.42 32.02
CA ALA A 276 10.69 2.06 32.51
C ALA A 276 11.87 1.88 31.54
N ARG A 277 11.99 0.72 30.89
CA ARG A 277 13.00 0.49 29.84
C ARG A 277 12.77 1.39 28.62
N ALA A 278 11.52 1.54 28.18
CA ALA A 278 11.18 2.44 27.06
C ALA A 278 11.47 3.91 27.40
N LEU A 279 11.17 4.34 28.64
CA LEU A 279 11.42 5.69 29.13
C LEU A 279 12.92 5.99 29.24
N LYS A 280 13.68 5.14 29.95
CA LYS A 280 15.14 5.31 30.14
C LYS A 280 15.91 5.14 28.83
N GLY A 281 15.52 4.14 28.02
CA GLY A 281 16.16 3.83 26.75
C GLY A 281 15.77 4.75 25.60
N ARG A 282 14.60 5.42 25.69
CA ARG A 282 14.01 6.23 24.61
C ARG A 282 13.83 5.44 23.31
N LEU A 283 13.42 4.18 23.44
CA LEU A 283 13.28 3.22 22.35
C LEU A 283 11.86 2.66 22.30
N THR A 284 11.37 2.43 21.08
CA THR A 284 10.12 1.71 20.84
C THR A 284 10.29 0.24 21.25
N LEU A 285 9.39 -0.28 22.10
CA LEU A 285 9.43 -1.66 22.58
C LEU A 285 8.12 -2.39 22.21
N GLU A 286 8.23 -3.53 21.54
CA GLU A 286 7.13 -4.46 21.26
C GLU A 286 7.21 -5.61 22.25
N ILE A 287 6.16 -5.82 23.03
CA ILE A 287 6.07 -6.87 24.04
C ILE A 287 5.06 -7.90 23.57
N THR A 288 5.54 -9.10 23.21
CA THR A 288 4.70 -10.23 22.78
C THR A 288 4.46 -11.25 23.88
N ASP A 289 5.27 -11.20 24.94
CA ASP A 289 5.41 -12.30 25.91
C ASP A 289 4.50 -12.12 27.14
N GLY A 290 3.62 -11.11 27.12
CA GLY A 290 2.72 -10.80 28.24
C GLY A 290 3.40 -10.21 29.47
N GLU A 291 4.66 -9.76 29.36
CA GLU A 291 5.34 -9.03 30.43
C GLU A 291 4.51 -7.80 30.80
N ALA A 292 4.22 -7.59 32.09
CA ALA A 292 3.39 -6.48 32.52
C ALA A 292 4.13 -5.13 32.36
N PRO A 293 3.48 -4.04 31.89
CA PRO A 293 4.13 -2.75 31.62
C PRO A 293 4.88 -2.16 32.82
N THR A 294 4.31 -2.30 34.03
CA THR A 294 4.83 -1.74 35.29
C THR A 294 4.80 -2.80 36.40
N GLY A 295 5.38 -2.49 37.58
CA GLY A 295 5.28 -3.34 38.76
C GLY A 295 3.89 -3.36 39.41
N ASP A 296 3.08 -2.32 39.16
CA ASP A 296 1.76 -2.15 39.74
C ASP A 296 0.64 -2.88 38.95
N ALA A 297 0.12 -3.96 39.53
CA ALA A 297 -0.97 -4.75 38.96
C ALA A 297 -2.30 -3.97 38.80
N ALA A 298 -2.58 -2.97 39.64
CA ALA A 298 -3.78 -2.13 39.49
C ALA A 298 -3.66 -1.21 38.28
N LEU A 299 -2.47 -0.63 38.09
CA LEU A 299 -2.16 0.23 36.95
C LEU A 299 -2.14 -0.55 35.62
N ASN A 300 -1.53 -1.73 35.62
CA ASN A 300 -1.43 -2.58 34.44
C ASN A 300 -2.81 -2.96 33.88
N ARG A 301 -3.79 -3.25 34.75
CA ARG A 301 -5.18 -3.53 34.33
C ARG A 301 -5.86 -2.34 33.63
N ARG A 302 -5.39 -1.12 33.87
CA ARG A 302 -5.89 0.11 33.24
C ARG A 302 -5.10 0.47 31.97
N LEU A 303 -3.80 0.16 31.94
CA LEU A 303 -2.92 0.43 30.81
C LEU A 303 -3.10 -0.55 29.65
N ILE A 304 -3.25 -1.84 29.98
CA ILE A 304 -3.36 -2.92 28.99
C ILE A 304 -4.51 -3.87 29.33
N GLY A 305 -5.16 -4.41 28.31
CA GLY A 305 -6.12 -5.51 28.45
C GLY A 305 -5.67 -6.82 27.80
N GLY A 306 -4.49 -6.86 27.17
CA GLY A 306 -3.96 -8.05 26.51
C GLY A 306 -2.46 -8.28 26.76
N SER A 307 -1.96 -9.43 26.30
CA SER A 307 -0.55 -9.85 26.46
C SER A 307 0.40 -9.30 25.38
N HIS A 308 -0.14 -8.72 24.31
CA HIS A 308 0.63 -8.13 23.23
C HIS A 308 0.36 -6.62 23.12
N TYR A 309 1.40 -5.82 23.33
CA TYR A 309 1.32 -4.36 23.26
C TYR A 309 2.64 -3.73 22.79
N LEU A 310 2.53 -2.50 22.27
CA LEU A 310 3.64 -1.69 21.78
C LEU A 310 3.76 -0.42 22.61
N ILE A 311 4.98 -0.02 22.95
CA ILE A 311 5.30 1.22 23.65
C ILE A 311 6.11 2.13 22.72
N LEU A 312 5.65 3.37 22.54
CA LEU A 312 6.21 4.39 21.65
C LEU A 312 6.57 5.63 22.47
N PRO A 313 7.86 5.96 22.65
CA PRO A 313 8.25 7.18 23.36
C PRO A 313 8.00 8.43 22.51
N LEU A 314 7.49 9.48 23.14
CA LEU A 314 7.30 10.80 22.54
C LEU A 314 8.46 11.71 22.94
N ILE A 315 9.26 12.13 21.97
CA ILE A 315 10.54 12.80 22.22
C ILE A 315 10.59 14.12 21.46
N LEU A 316 11.00 15.20 22.14
CA LEU A 316 11.31 16.49 21.53
C LEU A 316 12.76 16.85 21.85
N ARG A 317 13.62 17.03 20.83
CA ARG A 317 15.01 17.52 20.99
C ARG A 317 15.85 16.77 22.05
N GLN A 318 15.57 15.48 22.30
CA GLN A 318 16.16 14.57 23.31
C GLN A 318 15.47 14.55 24.69
N GLU A 319 14.46 15.38 24.91
CA GLU A 319 13.64 15.34 26.12
C GLU A 319 12.42 14.44 25.91
N LEU A 320 12.11 13.63 26.91
CA LEU A 320 10.92 12.82 26.92
C LEU A 320 9.72 13.71 27.22
N VAL A 321 8.75 13.72 26.31
CA VAL A 321 7.50 14.47 26.45
C VAL A 321 6.40 13.58 27.01
N GLY A 322 6.45 12.28 26.72
CA GLY A 322 5.43 11.32 27.10
C GLY A 322 5.61 9.99 26.39
N ILE A 323 4.55 9.18 26.39
CA ILE A 323 4.51 7.89 25.71
C ILE A 323 3.14 7.63 25.09
N ILE A 324 3.12 6.80 24.06
CA ILE A 324 1.93 6.16 23.53
C ILE A 324 2.07 4.65 23.73
N MET A 325 1.00 3.99 24.12
CA MET A 325 0.89 2.53 24.13
C MET A 325 -0.27 2.09 23.25
N ILE A 326 -0.08 0.99 22.53
CA ILE A 326 -1.11 0.36 21.71
C ILE A 326 -1.21 -1.11 22.15
N ASP A 327 -2.40 -1.57 22.47
CA ASP A 327 -2.62 -2.94 22.95
C ASP A 327 -3.66 -3.69 22.09
N HIS A 328 -3.97 -4.94 22.48
CA HIS A 328 -4.86 -5.85 21.72
C HIS A 328 -4.39 -6.13 20.29
N LEU A 329 -3.08 -6.06 20.05
CA LEU A 329 -2.49 -6.49 18.79
C LEU A 329 -2.70 -8.01 18.64
N PRO A 330 -3.26 -8.50 17.51
CA PRO A 330 -3.55 -9.93 17.36
C PRO A 330 -2.28 -10.77 17.55
N LEU A 331 -2.31 -11.75 18.47
CA LEU A 331 -1.14 -12.60 18.80
C LEU A 331 -0.59 -13.36 17.57
N GLU A 332 -1.45 -13.65 16.59
CA GLU A 332 -1.07 -14.33 15.35
C GLU A 332 -0.46 -13.38 14.29
N ARG A 333 -0.62 -12.06 14.45
CA ARG A 333 -0.17 -11.03 13.50
C ARG A 333 0.97 -10.22 14.11
N ARG A 334 2.21 -10.56 13.73
CA ARG A 334 3.35 -9.66 13.95
C ARG A 334 3.13 -8.36 13.17
N LEU A 335 3.39 -7.23 13.81
CA LEU A 335 3.37 -5.93 13.13
C LEU A 335 4.36 -5.95 11.95
N SER A 336 3.88 -5.62 10.76
CA SER A 336 4.73 -5.51 9.57
C SER A 336 5.74 -4.37 9.72
N PRO A 337 6.89 -4.41 9.02
CA PRO A 337 7.87 -3.32 9.06
C PRO A 337 7.27 -1.96 8.66
N ALA A 338 6.31 -1.96 7.72
CA ALA A 338 5.63 -0.75 7.27
C ALA A 338 4.75 -0.15 8.38
N GLU A 339 3.94 -0.97 9.07
CA GLU A 339 3.11 -0.53 10.20
C GLU A 339 3.97 0.05 11.33
N ARG A 340 5.08 -0.61 11.68
CA ARG A 340 6.02 -0.09 12.70
C ARG A 340 6.61 1.25 12.30
N HIS A 341 6.95 1.42 11.02
CA HIS A 341 7.50 2.66 10.51
C HIS A 341 6.47 3.79 10.59
N SER A 342 5.23 3.54 10.16
CA SER A 342 4.13 4.51 10.25
C SER A 342 3.83 4.92 11.70
N LEU A 343 3.80 3.96 12.63
CA LEU A 343 3.60 4.23 14.05
C LEU A 343 4.74 5.05 14.67
N ASN A 344 5.99 4.73 14.34
CA ASN A 344 7.13 5.51 14.81
C ASN A 344 7.09 6.95 14.26
N HIS A 345 6.73 7.15 12.98
CA HIS A 345 6.56 8.49 12.43
C HIS A 345 5.47 9.27 13.15
N LEU A 346 4.32 8.64 13.41
CA LEU A 346 3.25 9.28 14.16
C LEU A 346 3.71 9.67 15.57
N ALA A 347 4.42 8.78 16.28
CA ALA A 347 4.97 9.04 17.61
C ALA A 347 5.97 10.22 17.61
N ILE A 348 6.83 10.31 16.58
CA ILE A 348 7.74 11.44 16.40
C ILE A 348 6.96 12.75 16.23
N HIS A 349 5.97 12.78 15.32
CA HIS A 349 5.15 13.97 15.10
C HIS A 349 4.33 14.37 16.33
N ALA A 350 3.75 13.39 17.03
CA ALA A 350 3.03 13.59 18.28
C ALA A 350 3.94 14.16 19.37
N GLY A 351 5.17 13.64 19.52
CA GLY A 351 6.14 14.17 20.47
C GLY A 351 6.56 15.59 20.17
N VAL A 352 6.75 15.93 18.89
CA VAL A 352 7.05 17.32 18.47
C VAL A 352 5.87 18.23 18.77
N ALA A 353 4.64 17.84 18.43
CA ALA A 353 3.45 18.65 18.66
C ALA A 353 3.20 18.88 20.16
N LEU A 354 3.13 17.81 20.96
CA LEU A 354 2.90 17.89 22.41
C LEU A 354 4.00 18.66 23.12
N GLY A 355 5.27 18.41 22.76
CA GLY A 355 6.40 19.12 23.35
C GLY A 355 6.38 20.60 23.01
N SER A 356 5.99 20.96 21.78
CA SER A 356 5.88 22.37 21.35
C SER A 356 4.76 23.11 22.07
N VAL A 357 3.59 22.47 22.23
CA VAL A 357 2.46 23.03 22.99
C VAL A 357 2.83 23.23 24.45
N ARG A 358 3.43 22.22 25.10
CA ARG A 358 3.88 22.32 26.49
C ARG A 358 4.89 23.46 26.69
N LEU A 359 5.91 23.53 25.84
CA LEU A 359 6.93 24.57 25.90
C LEU A 359 6.34 25.97 25.67
N CYS A 360 5.31 26.10 24.83
CA CYS A 360 4.58 27.35 24.63
C CYS A 360 3.86 27.77 25.92
N ILE A 361 3.14 26.84 26.57
CA ILE A 361 2.42 27.09 27.82
C ILE A 361 3.38 27.50 28.94
N ASP A 362 4.50 26.79 29.09
CA ASP A 362 5.49 27.08 30.13
C ASP A 362 6.13 28.46 29.94
N ARG A 363 6.43 28.84 28.69
CA ARG A 363 6.92 30.18 28.35
C ARG A 363 5.88 31.26 28.64
N ALA A 364 4.62 31.05 28.28
CA ALA A 364 3.55 32.00 28.53
C ALA A 364 3.33 32.23 30.04
N ARG A 365 3.34 31.14 30.84
CA ARG A 365 3.27 31.22 32.31
C ARG A 365 4.46 31.98 32.89
N GLY A 366 5.68 31.66 32.45
CA GLY A 366 6.89 32.35 32.90
C GLY A 366 6.86 33.85 32.58
N ALA A 367 6.42 34.22 31.38
CA ALA A 367 6.26 35.60 30.96
C ALA A 367 5.19 36.34 31.79
N ALA A 368 4.05 35.70 32.06
CA ALA A 368 2.99 36.28 32.89
C ALA A 368 3.47 36.54 34.34
N VAL A 369 4.19 35.57 34.94
CA VAL A 369 4.77 35.75 36.29
C VAL A 369 5.80 36.86 36.31
N ALA A 370 6.65 36.96 35.29
CA ALA A 370 7.64 38.03 35.18
C ALA A 370 6.98 39.41 35.01
N ALA A 371 5.94 39.50 34.18
CA ALA A 371 5.16 40.72 33.98
C ALA A 371 4.49 41.18 35.28
N GLU A 372 3.91 40.25 36.04
CA GLU A 372 3.25 40.57 37.31
C GLU A 372 4.26 41.03 38.38
N ARG A 373 5.43 40.38 38.45
CA ARG A 373 6.53 40.85 39.32
C ARG A 373 7.01 42.24 38.94
N HIS A 374 7.12 42.54 37.65
CA HIS A 374 7.51 43.87 37.19
C HIS A 374 6.46 44.92 37.56
N ARG A 375 5.18 44.62 37.36
CA ARG A 375 4.06 45.48 37.78
C ARG A 375 4.10 45.76 39.29
N MET A 376 4.26 44.72 40.11
CA MET A 376 4.39 44.86 41.57
C MET A 376 5.59 45.73 41.97
N ALA A 377 6.75 45.57 41.32
CA ALA A 377 7.92 46.38 41.62
C ALA A 377 7.69 47.87 41.31
N THR A 378 7.05 48.18 40.18
CA THR A 378 6.67 49.54 39.82
C THR A 378 5.65 50.13 40.80
N ASP A 379 4.58 49.39 41.14
CA ASP A 379 3.56 49.83 42.10
C ASP A 379 4.17 50.11 43.49
N LEU A 380 5.09 49.24 43.95
CA LEU A 380 5.81 49.43 45.21
C LEU A 380 6.72 50.66 45.15
N HIS A 381 7.47 50.84 44.07
CA HIS A 381 8.34 52.01 43.88
C HIS A 381 7.53 53.32 43.90
N ASP A 382 6.38 53.36 43.23
CA ASP A 382 5.53 54.55 43.19
C ASP A 382 4.91 54.86 44.55
N GLN A 383 4.45 53.85 45.29
CA GLN A 383 3.92 54.04 46.65
C GLN A 383 4.99 54.51 47.64
N VAL A 384 6.19 53.91 47.60
CA VAL A 384 7.32 54.33 48.44
C VAL A 384 7.71 55.77 48.10
N SER A 385 7.79 56.10 46.80
CA SER A 385 8.07 57.46 46.35
C SER A 385 7.03 58.46 46.86
N GLN A 386 5.73 58.15 46.72
CA GLN A 386 4.64 59.00 47.22
C GLN A 386 4.68 59.20 48.74
N ALA A 387 4.94 58.14 49.50
CA ALA A 387 5.06 58.22 50.96
C ALA A 387 6.26 59.08 51.39
N LEU A 388 7.41 58.91 50.72
CA LEU A 388 8.60 59.74 50.96
C LEU A 388 8.35 61.21 50.60
N TYR A 389 7.68 61.51 49.48
CA TYR A 389 7.28 62.88 49.13
C TYR A 389 6.33 63.47 50.17
N GLY A 390 5.33 62.70 50.63
CA GLY A 390 4.40 63.14 51.68
C GLY A 390 5.13 63.45 53.00
N LEU A 391 6.10 62.62 53.39
CA LEU A 391 6.94 62.85 54.57
C LEU A 391 7.82 64.09 54.40
N ALA A 392 8.47 64.27 53.25
CA ALA A 392 9.28 65.46 52.96
C ALA A 392 8.44 66.74 53.03
N TYR A 393 7.25 66.77 52.42
CA TYR A 393 6.33 67.91 52.51
C TYR A 393 5.83 68.15 53.94
N GLY A 394 5.52 67.10 54.69
CA GLY A 394 5.13 67.21 56.10
C GLY A 394 6.24 67.80 56.98
N LEU A 395 7.49 67.40 56.74
CA LEU A 395 8.68 67.96 57.39
C LEU A 395 8.87 69.44 57.04
N GLU A 396 8.70 69.83 55.78
CA GLU A 396 8.81 71.24 55.36
C GLU A 396 7.70 72.12 55.98
N ALA A 397 6.46 71.63 56.04
CA ALA A 397 5.38 72.32 56.73
C ALA A 397 5.65 72.47 58.24
N ALA A 398 6.19 71.43 58.89
CA ALA A 398 6.62 71.50 60.28
C ALA A 398 7.74 72.53 60.48
N ARG A 399 8.71 72.60 59.57
CA ARG A 399 9.79 73.60 59.58
C ARG A 399 9.25 75.04 59.55
N GLN A 400 8.22 75.30 58.75
CA GLN A 400 7.60 76.62 58.62
C GLN A 400 6.78 77.01 59.87
N LEU A 401 6.08 76.04 60.50
CA LEU A 401 5.30 76.29 61.72
C LEU A 401 6.17 76.45 62.98
N LEU A 402 7.31 75.75 63.05
CA LEU A 402 8.27 75.78 64.17
C LEU A 402 9.30 76.92 64.08
N ALA A 403 9.00 78.00 63.35
CA ALA A 403 9.91 79.11 63.07
C ALA A 403 10.53 79.83 64.31
N HIS A 404 10.07 79.52 65.53
CA HIS A 404 10.44 80.21 66.77
C HIS A 404 11.27 79.36 67.76
N GLU A 405 11.64 78.11 67.45
CA GLU A 405 12.39 77.19 68.34
C GLU A 405 13.66 76.62 67.66
N PRO A 406 14.87 77.15 67.95
CA PRO A 406 16.09 76.86 67.18
C PRO A 406 16.61 75.41 67.31
N ARG A 407 16.31 74.70 68.41
CA ARG A 407 16.67 73.27 68.58
C ARG A 407 15.80 72.33 67.74
N LEU A 408 14.52 72.66 67.54
CA LEU A 408 13.61 71.86 66.73
C LEU A 408 13.86 72.03 65.24
N GLN A 409 14.32 73.21 64.80
CA GLN A 409 14.71 73.43 63.39
C GLN A 409 15.85 72.52 62.94
N GLN A 410 16.92 72.38 63.73
CA GLN A 410 18.05 71.50 63.39
C GLN A 410 17.63 70.02 63.25
N LEU A 411 16.70 69.55 64.08
CA LEU A 411 16.21 68.17 64.03
C LEU A 411 15.37 67.92 62.77
N VAL A 412 14.51 68.87 62.38
CA VAL A 412 13.69 68.80 61.17
C VAL A 412 14.55 68.89 59.90
N THR A 413 15.59 69.73 59.88
CA THR A 413 16.52 69.82 58.75
C THR A 413 17.29 68.51 58.54
N ASN A 414 17.77 67.88 59.60
CA ASN A 414 18.46 66.59 59.49
C ASN A 414 17.53 65.49 58.96
N LEU A 415 16.28 65.41 59.46
CA LEU A 415 15.29 64.43 58.99
C LEU A 415 14.89 64.65 57.52
N HIS A 416 14.79 65.90 57.08
CA HIS A 416 14.49 66.22 55.68
C HIS A 416 15.65 65.84 54.75
N GLN A 417 16.89 65.98 55.20
CA GLN A 417 18.07 65.57 54.43
C GLN A 417 18.17 64.04 54.33
N THR A 418 17.87 63.30 55.40
CA THR A 418 17.84 61.83 55.37
C THR A 418 16.71 61.29 54.49
N ALA A 419 15.55 61.95 54.47
CA ALA A 419 14.45 61.61 53.56
C ALA A 419 14.79 61.88 52.08
N ALA A 420 15.56 62.94 51.80
CA ALA A 420 16.02 63.26 50.44
C ALA A 420 17.11 62.28 49.95
N GLU A 421 18.01 61.84 50.84
CA GLU A 421 19.02 60.81 50.53
C GLU A 421 18.41 59.42 50.32
N ALA A 422 17.27 59.13 50.95
CA ALA A 422 16.53 57.88 50.73
C ALA A 422 15.71 57.85 49.41
N GLN A 423 15.61 58.99 48.71
CA GLN A 423 14.95 59.10 47.39
C GLN A 423 15.89 58.91 46.20
N THR A 424 17.21 58.99 46.40
CA THR A 424 18.25 58.71 45.38
C THR A 424 18.72 57.28 45.44
#